data_AF-A0A961NV02-F1
#
_entry.id   AF-A0A961NV02-F1
#
_cell.length_a   1.000
_cell.length_b   1.000
_cell.length_c   1.000
_cell.angle_alpha   90.00
_cell.angle_beta   90.00
_cell.angle_gamma   90.00
#
_symmetry.space_group_name_H-M   'P 1'
#
loop_
_entity.id
_entity.type
_entity.pdbx_description
1 polymer ?
#
loop_
_entity_poly.entity_id
_entity_poly.type
_entity_poly.pdbx_seq_one_letter_code
_entity_poly.pdbx_strand_id
1 'polypeptide(L)'
;NVMTKALSPGDDKGVSILIGGKRSLKVGDLMGTMVIPFMKLESDEDFERLEEFGETVIEFFADNALEHERIGETIDRIGLPAFIEAVGIDPDPNMVNHPRTSSYVRTDDFDEEAAKWFERKAAEAQISAE
;
A
#
# COMPACT_ATOMS: atom_id res chain seq x y z
N ASN A 1 -14.56 -21.91 -0.69
CA ASN A 1 -15.36 -22.01 -1.94
C ASN A 1 -15.92 -23.40 -2.21
N VAL A 2 -15.12 -24.48 -2.16
CA VAL A 2 -15.58 -25.84 -2.53
C VAL A 2 -16.29 -26.58 -1.38
N MET A 3 -15.76 -26.49 -0.15
CA MET A 3 -16.27 -27.23 1.03
C MET A 3 -16.83 -26.28 2.10
N THR A 4 -17.86 -25.50 1.76
CA THR A 4 -18.40 -24.44 2.63
C THR A 4 -19.02 -24.92 3.94
N LYS A 5 -19.32 -26.22 4.07
CA LYS A 5 -19.82 -26.83 5.31
C LYS A 5 -18.71 -27.36 6.23
N ALA A 6 -17.47 -27.45 5.74
CA ALA A 6 -16.34 -28.01 6.47
C ALA A 6 -15.23 -26.96 6.73
N LEU A 7 -15.12 -25.95 5.86
CA LEU A 7 -14.12 -24.88 5.96
C LEU A 7 -14.83 -23.53 6.02
N SER A 8 -14.47 -22.74 7.04
CA SER A 8 -14.87 -21.35 7.21
C SER A 8 -13.64 -20.43 7.17
N PRO A 9 -13.81 -19.14 6.83
CA PRO A 9 -12.79 -18.13 7.10
C PRO A 9 -12.40 -18.11 8.58
N GLY A 10 -11.18 -17.64 8.87
CA GLY A 10 -10.71 -17.47 10.24
C GLY A 10 -11.51 -16.42 11.01
N ASP A 11 -11.35 -16.43 12.33
CA ASP A 11 -12.05 -15.50 13.22
C ASP A 11 -11.42 -14.11 13.23
N ASP A 12 -10.12 -14.01 12.96
CA ASP A 12 -9.43 -12.73 12.77
C ASP A 12 -9.71 -12.18 11.37
N LYS A 13 -10.70 -11.29 11.29
CA LYS A 13 -11.21 -10.70 10.03
C LYS A 13 -10.72 -9.28 9.84
N GLY A 14 -10.62 -8.89 8.58
CA GLY A 14 -10.22 -7.54 8.15
C GLY A 14 -10.36 -7.41 6.64
N VAL A 15 -9.73 -6.38 6.08
CA VAL A 15 -9.71 -6.11 4.64
C VAL A 15 -8.30 -5.89 4.13
N SER A 16 -8.11 -6.12 2.83
CA SER A 16 -6.94 -5.66 2.09
C SER A 16 -7.34 -4.47 1.22
N ILE A 17 -6.51 -3.44 1.16
CA ILE A 17 -6.77 -2.24 0.37
C ILE A 17 -5.91 -2.26 -0.88
N LEU A 18 -6.58 -2.19 -2.03
CA LEU A 18 -5.95 -2.11 -3.34
C LEU A 18 -6.36 -0.80 -4.04
N ILE A 19 -5.39 -0.07 -4.59
CA ILE A 19 -5.58 1.26 -5.20
C ILE A 19 -5.19 1.23 -6.68
N GLY A 20 -5.82 2.08 -7.49
CA GLY A 20 -5.37 2.30 -8.88
C GLY A 20 -6.16 1.55 -9.94
N GLY A 21 -7.18 0.77 -9.55
CA GLY A 21 -8.06 0.09 -10.50
C GLY A 21 -8.77 1.06 -11.45
N LYS A 22 -8.61 0.88 -12.76
CA LYS A 22 -9.20 1.75 -13.78
C LYS A 22 -9.36 1.06 -15.13
N ARG A 23 -10.15 1.69 -16.00
CA ARG A 23 -10.36 1.29 -17.39
C ARG A 23 -9.52 2.13 -18.37
N SER A 24 -9.39 1.62 -19.59
CA SER A 24 -8.39 1.89 -20.64
C SER A 24 -7.97 3.32 -20.95
N LEU A 25 -8.76 4.34 -20.63
CA LEU A 25 -8.41 5.73 -20.93
C LEU A 25 -7.72 6.38 -19.72
N LYS A 26 -6.54 7.01 -19.86
CA LYS A 26 -5.69 7.12 -21.07
C LYS A 26 -4.61 6.02 -21.17
N VAL A 27 -4.04 5.61 -20.05
CA VAL A 27 -2.98 4.60 -19.97
C VAL A 27 -3.58 3.29 -19.47
N GLY A 28 -3.99 2.42 -20.39
CA GLY A 28 -4.31 1.01 -20.11
C GLY A 28 -5.44 0.73 -19.11
N ASP A 29 -5.80 -0.56 -19.04
CA ASP A 29 -6.60 -1.09 -17.94
C ASP A 29 -5.64 -1.44 -16.79
N LEU A 30 -5.97 -1.04 -15.56
CA LEU A 30 -5.22 -1.39 -14.37
C LEU A 30 -6.15 -2.11 -13.39
N MET A 31 -5.64 -3.17 -12.78
CA MET A 31 -6.21 -3.72 -11.55
C MET A 31 -5.64 -2.96 -10.36
N GLY A 32 -6.27 -3.08 -9.20
CA GLY A 32 -5.73 -2.47 -7.99
C GLY A 32 -4.38 -3.07 -7.61
N THR A 33 -3.45 -2.21 -7.22
CA THR A 33 -2.17 -2.56 -6.59
C THR A 33 -2.38 -2.69 -5.10
N MET A 34 -1.83 -3.74 -4.48
CA MET A 34 -1.90 -3.90 -3.02
C MET A 34 -1.12 -2.78 -2.32
N VAL A 35 -1.80 -2.07 -1.42
CA VAL A 35 -1.21 -0.99 -0.60
C VAL A 35 -1.25 -1.35 0.87
N ILE A 36 -2.37 -1.91 1.36
CA ILE A 36 -2.49 -2.40 2.73
C ILE A 36 -2.84 -3.89 2.69
N PRO A 37 -1.93 -4.80 3.09
CA PRO A 37 -2.20 -6.23 3.08
C PRO A 37 -3.35 -6.61 4.03
N PHE A 38 -3.41 -5.99 5.21
CA PHE A 38 -4.44 -6.25 6.21
C PHE A 38 -4.73 -5.02 7.06
N MET A 39 -6.01 -4.69 7.19
CA MET A 39 -6.55 -3.67 8.11
C MET A 39 -7.75 -4.27 8.84
N LYS A 40 -7.74 -4.18 10.16
CA LYS A 40 -8.90 -4.54 10.99
C LYS A 40 -10.05 -3.57 10.71
N LEU A 41 -11.29 -4.04 10.75
CA LEU A 41 -12.50 -3.21 10.58
C LEU A 41 -13.61 -3.73 11.50
N GLU A 42 -13.40 -3.62 12.81
CA GLU A 42 -14.34 -4.06 13.84
C GLU A 42 -14.82 -2.92 14.74
N SER A 43 -13.96 -1.95 15.04
CA SER A 43 -14.27 -0.80 15.90
C SER A 43 -14.54 0.48 15.09
N ASP A 44 -15.15 1.48 15.71
CA ASP A 44 -15.31 2.81 15.09
C ASP A 44 -13.94 3.44 14.76
N GLU A 45 -12.93 3.23 15.61
CA GLU A 45 -11.54 3.67 15.39
C GLU A 45 -10.93 3.03 14.13
N ASP A 46 -11.25 1.77 13.85
CA ASP A 46 -10.80 1.10 12.62
C ASP A 46 -11.41 1.74 11.36
N PHE A 47 -12.68 2.15 11.44
CA PHE A 47 -13.36 2.85 10.34
C PHE A 47 -12.83 4.27 10.17
N GLU A 48 -12.57 4.99 11.27
CA GLU A 48 -11.92 6.31 11.24
C GLU A 48 -10.55 6.21 10.57
N ARG A 49 -9.74 5.20 10.91
CA ARG A 49 -8.44 4.96 10.26
C ARG A 49 -8.56 4.72 8.75
N LEU A 50 -9.61 4.03 8.30
CA LEU A 50 -9.88 3.84 6.88
C LEU A 50 -10.27 5.16 6.18
N GLU A 51 -11.05 6.00 6.85
CA GLU A 51 -11.45 7.32 6.37
C GLU A 51 -10.23 8.25 6.25
N GLU A 52 -9.42 8.35 7.30
CA GLU A 52 -8.16 9.12 7.33
C GLU A 52 -7.19 8.67 6.22
N PHE A 53 -7.07 7.36 5.99
CA PHE A 53 -6.29 6.84 4.88
C PHE A 53 -6.87 7.28 3.53
N GLY A 54 -8.20 7.23 3.36
CA GLY A 54 -8.89 7.71 2.18
C GLY A 54 -8.67 9.20 1.92
N GLU A 55 -8.74 10.03 2.95
CA GLU A 55 -8.46 11.47 2.90
C GLU A 55 -7.02 11.72 2.46
N THR A 56 -6.05 11.05 3.08
CA THR A 56 -4.62 11.16 2.73
C THR A 56 -4.37 10.81 1.26
N VAL A 57 -5.03 9.77 0.75
CA VAL A 57 -4.94 9.38 -0.68
C VAL A 57 -5.56 10.46 -1.58
N ILE A 58 -6.67 11.08 -1.17
CA ILE A 58 -7.32 12.16 -1.93
C ILE A 58 -6.43 13.40 -1.95
N GLU A 59 -5.81 13.76 -0.83
CA GLU A 59 -4.87 14.89 -0.74
C GLU A 59 -3.65 14.66 -1.64
N PHE A 60 -3.01 13.49 -1.54
CA PHE A 60 -1.93 13.11 -2.44
C PHE A 60 -2.34 13.24 -3.92
N PHE A 61 -3.52 12.75 -4.27
CA PHE A 61 -4.03 12.83 -5.64
C PHE A 61 -4.29 14.27 -6.06
N ALA A 62 -4.90 15.09 -5.21
CA ALA A 62 -5.21 16.49 -5.50
C ALA A 62 -3.93 17.32 -5.78
N ASP A 63 -2.86 17.06 -5.03
CA ASP A 63 -1.60 17.79 -5.17
C ASP A 63 -0.77 17.35 -6.38
N ASN A 64 -0.91 16.09 -6.81
CA ASN A 64 0.00 15.48 -7.77
C ASN A 64 -0.64 15.11 -9.13
N ALA A 65 -1.96 15.05 -9.22
CA ALA A 65 -2.66 14.61 -10.43
C ALA A 65 -2.52 15.62 -11.58
N LEU A 66 -2.28 15.09 -12.77
CA LEU A 66 -2.39 15.86 -14.00
C LEU A 66 -3.83 15.88 -14.52
N GLU A 67 -4.10 16.78 -15.47
CA GLU A 67 -5.41 16.88 -16.10
C GLU A 67 -5.85 15.54 -16.74
N HIS A 68 -7.04 15.08 -16.38
CA HIS A 68 -7.62 13.81 -16.81
C HIS A 68 -6.78 12.56 -16.47
N GLU A 69 -6.00 12.64 -15.40
CA GLU A 69 -5.29 11.49 -14.83
C GLU A 69 -6.19 10.77 -13.81
N ARG A 70 -6.01 9.45 -13.67
CA ARG A 70 -6.61 8.64 -12.60
C ARG A 70 -5.51 8.26 -11.60
N ILE A 71 -5.88 8.02 -10.35
CA ILE A 71 -4.91 7.69 -9.29
C ILE A 71 -3.92 6.56 -9.65
N GLY A 72 -4.37 5.52 -10.36
CA GLY A 72 -3.46 4.46 -10.83
C GLY A 72 -2.38 4.96 -11.80
N GLU A 73 -2.73 5.88 -12.69
CA GLU A 73 -1.78 6.50 -13.63
C GLU A 73 -0.83 7.46 -12.91
N THR A 74 -1.35 8.21 -11.92
CA THR A 74 -0.54 9.08 -11.07
C THR A 74 0.51 8.28 -10.31
N ILE A 75 0.11 7.14 -9.73
CA ILE A 75 1.03 6.22 -9.03
C ILE A 75 2.05 5.62 -10.00
N ASP A 76 1.66 5.19 -11.20
CA ASP A 76 2.59 4.64 -12.19
C ASP A 76 3.63 5.68 -12.67
N ARG A 77 3.21 6.96 -12.78
CA ARG A 77 4.09 8.06 -13.20
C ARG A 77 5.06 8.49 -12.11
N ILE A 78 4.58 8.66 -10.89
CA ILE A 78 5.38 9.16 -9.75
C ILE A 78 6.21 8.02 -9.14
N GLY A 79 5.65 6.81 -9.14
CA GLY A 79 6.23 5.61 -8.58
C GLY A 79 5.55 5.20 -7.28
N LEU A 80 5.31 3.89 -7.14
CA LEU A 80 4.77 3.29 -5.91
C LEU A 80 5.54 3.66 -4.63
N PRO A 81 6.89 3.72 -4.61
CA PRO A 81 7.64 4.11 -3.41
C PRO A 81 7.30 5.51 -2.88
N ALA A 82 7.18 6.49 -3.78
CA ALA A 82 6.84 7.86 -3.40
C ALA A 82 5.37 7.98 -2.96
N PHE A 83 4.47 7.19 -3.55
CA PHE A 83 3.08 7.13 -3.09
C PHE A 83 2.98 6.57 -1.68
N ILE A 84 3.61 5.42 -1.37
CA ILE A 84 3.52 4.80 -0.04
C ILE A 84 4.16 5.68 1.04
N GLU A 85 5.25 6.39 0.73
CA GLU A 85 5.84 7.37 1.63
C GLU A 85 4.87 8.52 1.92
N ALA A 86 4.21 9.06 0.89
CA ALA A 86 3.26 10.16 1.05
C ALA A 86 2.03 9.77 1.88
N VAL A 87 1.59 8.51 1.81
CA VAL A 87 0.46 8.00 2.61
C VAL A 87 0.89 7.36 3.93
N GLY A 88 2.17 7.48 4.30
CA GLY A 88 2.68 7.01 5.60
C GLY A 88 2.70 5.48 5.75
N ILE A 89 2.89 4.74 4.66
CA ILE A 89 2.89 3.28 4.65
C ILE A 89 4.29 2.74 4.42
N ASP A 90 4.69 1.81 5.30
CA ASP A 90 5.93 1.06 5.17
C ASP A 90 5.93 0.09 3.97
N PRO A 91 7.04 -0.04 3.23
CA PRO A 91 7.15 -1.01 2.15
C PRO A 91 7.10 -2.46 2.67
N ASP A 92 6.17 -3.24 2.12
CA ASP A 92 5.97 -4.66 2.45
C ASP A 92 6.18 -5.55 1.21
N PRO A 93 6.88 -6.70 1.32
CA PRO A 93 7.07 -7.63 0.20
C PRO A 93 5.78 -8.12 -0.46
N ASN A 94 4.67 -8.19 0.27
CA ASN A 94 3.37 -8.60 -0.25
C ASN A 94 2.84 -7.60 -1.29
N MET A 95 3.28 -6.33 -1.27
CA MET A 95 2.86 -5.32 -2.25
C MET A 95 3.30 -5.62 -3.69
N VAL A 96 4.26 -6.53 -3.88
CA VAL A 96 4.83 -6.87 -5.20
C VAL A 96 4.73 -8.36 -5.48
N ASN A 97 4.42 -8.72 -6.74
CA ASN A 97 4.41 -10.12 -7.17
C ASN A 97 5.82 -10.70 -7.32
N HIS A 98 6.78 -9.86 -7.72
CA HIS A 98 8.20 -10.20 -7.79
C HIS A 98 9.03 -8.93 -7.65
N PRO A 99 10.27 -9.01 -7.15
CA PRO A 99 11.20 -7.90 -7.19
C PRO A 99 11.46 -7.46 -8.63
N ARG A 100 11.84 -6.20 -8.81
CA ARG A 100 12.24 -5.69 -10.13
C ARG A 100 13.36 -6.55 -10.75
N THR A 101 13.28 -6.75 -12.05
CA THR A 101 14.31 -7.47 -12.82
C THR A 101 15.39 -6.53 -13.38
N SER A 102 15.14 -5.22 -13.39
CA SER A 102 16.09 -4.22 -13.82
C SER A 102 16.97 -3.73 -12.66
N SER A 103 18.24 -3.45 -12.94
CA SER A 103 19.23 -2.99 -11.96
C SER A 103 19.24 -1.46 -11.73
N TYR A 104 18.29 -0.72 -12.30
CA TYR A 104 18.22 0.75 -12.18
C TYR A 104 17.58 1.19 -10.86
N VAL A 105 18.25 0.87 -9.75
CA VAL A 105 17.84 1.26 -8.40
C VAL A 105 18.26 2.70 -8.16
N ARG A 106 17.35 3.51 -7.63
CA ARG A 106 17.65 4.87 -7.18
C ARG A 106 18.31 4.78 -5.80
N THR A 107 19.48 5.40 -5.64
CA THR A 107 20.30 5.28 -4.42
C THR A 107 20.67 6.64 -3.82
N ASP A 108 19.98 7.71 -4.21
CA ASP A 108 20.29 9.07 -3.77
C ASP A 108 20.25 9.18 -2.23
N ASP A 109 19.25 8.54 -1.61
CA ASP A 109 18.97 8.61 -0.17
C ASP A 109 19.20 7.25 0.54
N PHE A 110 20.11 6.42 0.00
CA PHE A 110 20.27 5.03 0.44
C PHE A 110 20.63 4.89 1.93
N ASP A 111 21.52 5.76 2.43
CA ASP A 111 21.96 5.70 3.83
C ASP A 111 20.81 6.03 4.81
N GLU A 112 19.93 6.97 4.42
CA GLU A 112 18.76 7.35 5.21
C GLU A 112 17.72 6.22 5.23
N GLU A 113 17.43 5.63 4.07
CA GLU A 113 16.50 4.49 3.95
C GLU A 113 17.02 3.24 4.69
N ALA A 114 18.33 3.02 4.68
CA ALA A 114 18.95 1.94 5.45
C ALA A 114 18.78 2.15 6.96
N ALA A 115 18.97 3.38 7.46
CA ALA A 115 18.78 3.71 8.86
C ALA A 115 17.33 3.47 9.30
N LYS A 116 16.34 3.96 8.53
CA LYS A 116 14.90 3.72 8.77
C LYS A 116 14.60 2.22 8.85
N TRP A 117 15.21 1.40 7.97
CA TRP A 117 15.02 -0.05 8.00
C TRP A 117 15.53 -0.69 9.29
N PHE A 118 16.72 -0.29 9.77
CA PHE A 118 17.28 -0.82 11.02
C PHE A 118 16.45 -0.41 12.24
N GLU A 119 15.98 0.84 12.29
CA GLU A 119 15.10 1.35 13.34
C GLU A 119 13.80 0.55 13.39
N ARG A 120 13.16 0.32 12.24
CA ARG A 120 11.94 -0.50 12.14
C ARG A 120 12.19 -1.92 12.63
N LYS A 121 13.31 -2.55 12.25
CA LYS A 121 13.64 -3.91 12.70
C LYS A 121 13.90 -3.99 14.20
N ALA A 122 14.50 -2.95 14.79
CA ALA A 122 14.65 -2.85 16.23
C ALA A 122 13.29 -2.73 16.95
N ALA A 123 12.39 -1.89 16.43
CA ALA A 123 11.03 -1.73 16.97
C ALA A 123 10.21 -3.02 16.88
N GLU A 124 10.21 -3.71 15.73
CA GLU A 124 9.54 -5.02 15.56
C GLU A 124 10.07 -6.06 16.55
N ALA A 125 11.39 -6.11 16.75
CA ALA A 125 12.01 -7.04 17.70
C ALA A 125 11.63 -6.73 19.16
N GLN A 126 11.43 -5.45 19.49
CA GLN A 126 10.98 -5.03 20.82
C GLN A 126 9.51 -5.40 21.04
N ILE A 127 8.63 -5.18 20.06
CA ILE A 127 7.21 -5.56 20.13
C ILE A 127 7.05 -7.08 20.26
N SER A 128 7.89 -7.86 19.56
CA SER A 128 7.85 -9.34 19.65
C SER A 128 8.45 -9.91 20.94
N ALA A 129 9.16 -9.09 21.71
CA ALA A 129 9.76 -9.50 22.98
C ALA A 129 8.87 -9.22 24.21
N GLU A 130 7.85 -8.37 24.04
CA GLU A 130 6.75 -8.14 25.00
C GLU A 130 5.59 -9.12 24.79
#